data_AF-A0A6V8R548-F1
#
_entry.id   AF-A0A6V8R548-F1
#
_cell.length_a   1.000
_cell.length_b   1.000
_cell.length_c   1.000
_cell.angle_alpha   90.00
_cell.angle_beta   90.00
_cell.angle_gamma   90.00
#
_symmetry.space_group_name_H-M   'P 1'
#
loop_
_entity.id
_entity.type
_entity.pdbx_description
1 polymer ?
#
loop_
_entity_poly.entity_id
_entity_poly.type
_entity_poly.pdbx_seq_one_letter_code
_entity_poly.pdbx_strand_id
1 'polypeptide(L)'
;MVRNDTSLAIQTHFNEAEQEINATLSLFPEFKNEADLYSSFGLLTPKTILAHCTIMTEYEIQKLHDFGCGVAHCPTANMTVGGGFMAAPVKEFLRRGINVGLGTDSGGGYSSSMLNAMRHALITSYARDALYPTFEQAKETSVSGDKRGGKEALSLEEVFYMATQGGAKVVGLDDKIGEFALGREFDALVIDLRDQRSGVNVPLDEDDSTPRMLEKFIMTGDDRNIVQVYVKGRLVHGE
;
A
#
# COMPACT_ATOMS: atom_id res chain seq x y z
N MET A 1 -13.86 -24.39 2.74
CA MET A 1 -13.88 -23.63 4.00
C MET A 1 -14.54 -22.27 3.79
N VAL A 2 -13.95 -21.34 3.04
CA VAL A 2 -14.50 -19.99 2.87
C VAL A 2 -15.87 -19.94 2.17
N ARG A 3 -16.16 -20.89 1.25
CA ARG A 3 -17.52 -21.06 0.70
C ARG A 3 -18.61 -21.36 1.74
N ASN A 4 -18.22 -21.95 2.88
CA ASN A 4 -19.14 -22.32 3.96
C ASN A 4 -19.13 -21.29 5.11
N ASP A 5 -18.16 -20.38 5.11
CA ASP A 5 -18.00 -19.34 6.13
C ASP A 5 -17.46 -18.06 5.49
N THR A 6 -18.38 -17.15 5.16
CA THR A 6 -18.09 -15.85 4.55
C THR A 6 -17.49 -14.85 5.53
N SER A 7 -17.32 -15.22 6.81
CA SER A 7 -16.66 -14.38 7.80
C SER A 7 -15.13 -14.45 7.69
N LEU A 8 -14.59 -15.49 7.07
CA LEU A 8 -13.15 -15.72 6.94
C LEU A 8 -12.52 -14.78 5.90
N ALA A 9 -11.35 -14.26 6.22
CA ALA A 9 -10.52 -13.52 5.26
C ALA A 9 -9.82 -14.49 4.28
N ILE A 10 -9.57 -14.00 3.08
CA ILE A 10 -8.76 -14.69 2.06
C ILE A 10 -7.56 -13.81 1.79
N GLN A 11 -6.35 -14.37 1.79
CA GLN A 11 -5.15 -13.65 1.40
C GLN A 11 -4.36 -14.50 0.39
N THR A 12 -3.94 -13.88 -0.71
CA THR A 12 -3.10 -14.52 -1.73
C THR A 12 -2.21 -13.50 -2.42
N HIS A 13 -1.13 -13.96 -3.04
CA HIS A 13 -0.43 -13.19 -4.08
C HIS A 13 -1.31 -13.13 -5.33
N PHE A 14 -1.19 -12.04 -6.09
CA PHE A 14 -2.01 -11.80 -7.27
C PHE A 14 -1.29 -10.89 -8.27
N ASN A 15 -1.06 -11.39 -9.48
CA ASN A 15 -0.40 -10.67 -10.56
C ASN A 15 0.86 -9.92 -10.11
N GLU A 16 1.79 -10.64 -9.48
CA GLU A 16 3.02 -10.04 -8.95
C GLU A 16 4.08 -9.86 -10.03
N ALA A 17 4.32 -10.89 -10.83
CA ALA A 17 5.42 -10.93 -11.79
C ALA A 17 5.02 -11.73 -13.03
N GLU A 18 5.59 -11.38 -14.20
CA GLU A 18 5.25 -12.07 -15.46
C GLU A 18 5.53 -13.57 -15.40
N GLN A 19 6.61 -13.99 -14.74
CA GLN A 19 6.95 -15.41 -14.61
C GLN A 19 5.92 -16.17 -13.78
N GLU A 20 5.39 -15.53 -12.74
CA GLU A 20 4.36 -16.08 -11.86
C GLU A 20 3.03 -16.20 -12.60
N ILE A 21 2.57 -15.12 -13.23
CA ILE A 21 1.34 -15.12 -14.06
C ILE A 21 1.41 -16.19 -15.15
N ASN A 22 2.54 -16.28 -15.87
CA ASN A 22 2.72 -17.27 -16.93
C ASN A 22 2.70 -18.71 -16.38
N ALA A 23 3.31 -18.95 -15.20
CA ALA A 23 3.27 -20.25 -14.55
C ALA A 23 1.84 -20.62 -14.11
N THR A 24 1.13 -19.68 -13.48
CA THR A 24 -0.27 -19.84 -13.05
C THR A 24 -1.17 -20.19 -14.24
N LEU A 25 -1.12 -19.40 -15.32
CA LEU A 25 -1.97 -19.64 -16.50
C LEU A 25 -1.57 -20.90 -17.29
N SER A 26 -0.32 -21.35 -17.19
CA SER A 26 0.10 -22.65 -17.76
C SER A 26 -0.52 -23.84 -17.02
N LEU A 27 -0.77 -23.71 -15.72
CA LEU A 27 -1.42 -24.74 -14.90
C LEU A 27 -2.95 -24.74 -15.07
N PHE A 28 -3.54 -23.60 -15.46
CA PHE A 28 -4.97 -23.41 -15.62
C PHE A 28 -5.31 -22.82 -17.01
N PRO A 29 -5.08 -23.59 -18.09
CA PRO A 29 -5.15 -23.09 -19.47
C PRO A 29 -6.56 -22.67 -19.93
N GLU A 30 -7.61 -23.02 -19.17
CA GLU A 30 -8.98 -22.57 -19.42
C GLU A 30 -9.21 -21.09 -19.07
N PHE A 31 -8.31 -20.48 -18.28
CA PHE A 31 -8.36 -19.07 -17.92
C PHE A 31 -7.31 -18.26 -18.66
N LYS A 32 -7.59 -16.97 -18.87
CA LYS A 32 -6.70 -16.03 -19.57
C LYS A 32 -6.08 -14.97 -18.65
N ASN A 33 -6.57 -14.88 -17.43
CA ASN A 33 -6.14 -13.94 -16.40
C ASN A 33 -6.48 -14.53 -15.03
N GLU A 34 -5.79 -14.03 -14.00
CA GLU A 34 -5.97 -14.51 -12.64
C GLU A 34 -7.32 -14.08 -12.06
N ALA A 35 -7.84 -12.90 -12.39
CA ALA A 35 -9.13 -12.46 -11.85
C ALA A 35 -10.27 -13.44 -12.19
N ASP A 36 -10.32 -13.96 -13.42
CA ASP A 36 -11.26 -15.00 -13.84
C ASP A 36 -11.01 -16.32 -13.11
N LEU A 37 -9.75 -16.73 -12.99
CA LEU A 37 -9.36 -17.94 -12.26
C LEU A 37 -9.86 -17.86 -10.80
N TYR A 38 -9.43 -16.87 -10.02
CA TYR A 38 -9.81 -16.73 -8.62
C TYR A 38 -11.32 -16.53 -8.44
N SER A 39 -11.98 -15.74 -9.31
CA SER A 39 -13.44 -15.55 -9.23
C SER A 39 -14.22 -16.83 -9.53
N SER A 40 -13.76 -17.68 -10.46
CA SER A 40 -14.42 -18.97 -10.76
C SER A 40 -14.43 -19.91 -9.56
N PHE A 41 -13.41 -19.82 -8.70
CA PHE A 41 -13.33 -20.59 -7.47
C PHE A 41 -14.06 -19.92 -6.30
N GLY A 42 -14.58 -18.70 -6.47
CA GLY A 42 -15.25 -17.92 -5.42
C GLY A 42 -14.27 -17.33 -4.41
N LEU A 43 -13.05 -17.01 -4.85
CA LEU A 43 -11.97 -16.48 -4.00
C LEU A 43 -11.86 -14.94 -4.06
N LEU A 44 -12.60 -14.28 -4.96
CA LEU A 44 -12.72 -12.83 -4.97
C LEU A 44 -13.99 -12.43 -4.21
N THR A 45 -13.80 -11.73 -3.10
CA THR A 45 -14.84 -11.34 -2.15
C THR A 45 -14.47 -10.02 -1.48
N PRO A 46 -15.41 -9.37 -0.76
CA PRO A 46 -15.08 -8.21 0.06
C PRO A 46 -14.07 -8.45 1.19
N LYS A 47 -13.72 -9.71 1.49
CA LYS A 47 -12.70 -10.09 2.48
C LYS A 47 -11.42 -10.64 1.85
N THR A 48 -11.26 -10.47 0.55
CA THR A 48 -10.08 -10.92 -0.19
C THR A 48 -9.02 -9.83 -0.20
N ILE A 49 -7.83 -10.18 0.27
CA ILE A 49 -6.62 -9.35 0.29
C ILE A 49 -5.69 -9.88 -0.79
N LEU A 50 -5.49 -9.09 -1.85
CA LEU A 50 -4.63 -9.40 -2.97
C LEU A 50 -3.31 -8.66 -2.80
N ALA A 51 -2.22 -9.40 -2.57
CA ALA A 51 -0.90 -8.82 -2.46
C ALA A 51 -0.32 -8.47 -3.84
N HIS A 52 0.43 -7.37 -3.89
CA HIS A 52 1.18 -6.87 -5.06
C HIS A 52 0.35 -6.16 -6.12
N CYS A 53 -0.40 -6.91 -6.94
CA CYS A 53 -1.20 -6.38 -8.05
C CYS A 53 -0.40 -5.41 -8.95
N THR A 54 0.79 -5.82 -9.39
CA THR A 54 1.72 -4.95 -10.12
C THR A 54 1.40 -4.90 -11.62
N ILE A 55 0.99 -6.04 -12.18
CA ILE A 55 0.70 -6.23 -13.61
C ILE A 55 -0.81 -6.43 -13.74
N MET A 56 -1.52 -5.33 -13.93
CA MET A 56 -2.99 -5.35 -13.95
C MET A 56 -3.52 -4.82 -15.26
N THR A 57 -4.49 -5.53 -15.83
CA THR A 57 -5.30 -5.02 -16.95
C THR A 57 -6.50 -4.22 -16.44
N GLU A 58 -7.02 -3.31 -17.26
CA GLU A 58 -8.26 -2.56 -16.98
C GLU A 58 -9.44 -3.46 -16.57
N TYR A 59 -9.53 -4.62 -17.22
CA TYR A 59 -10.55 -5.63 -16.93
C TYR A 59 -10.42 -6.19 -15.51
N GLU A 60 -9.20 -6.56 -15.10
CA GLU A 60 -8.95 -7.12 -13.78
C GLU A 60 -9.15 -6.07 -12.69
N ILE A 61 -8.70 -4.83 -12.91
CA ILE A 61 -8.94 -3.72 -11.97
C ILE A 61 -10.44 -3.51 -11.77
N GLN A 62 -11.23 -3.50 -12.85
CA GLN A 62 -12.69 -3.39 -12.74
C GLN A 62 -13.29 -4.56 -11.95
N LYS A 63 -12.82 -5.79 -12.19
CA LYS A 63 -13.25 -6.95 -11.40
C LYS A 63 -12.93 -6.80 -9.91
N LEU A 64 -11.72 -6.39 -9.57
CA LEU A 64 -11.33 -6.18 -8.17
C LEU A 64 -12.28 -5.20 -7.47
N HIS A 65 -12.63 -4.09 -8.15
CA HIS A 65 -13.64 -3.16 -7.67
C HIS A 65 -15.01 -3.83 -7.51
N ASP A 66 -15.51 -4.53 -8.54
CA ASP A 66 -16.85 -5.13 -8.53
C ASP A 66 -17.02 -6.20 -7.45
N PHE A 67 -15.96 -6.95 -7.13
CA PHE A 67 -15.95 -7.92 -6.04
C PHE A 67 -15.65 -7.31 -4.65
N GLY A 68 -15.27 -6.03 -4.59
CA GLY A 68 -14.92 -5.33 -3.36
C GLY A 68 -13.60 -5.80 -2.73
N CYS A 69 -12.67 -6.35 -3.52
CA CYS A 69 -11.39 -6.84 -3.03
C CYS A 69 -10.53 -5.70 -2.46
N GLY A 70 -9.68 -6.04 -1.49
CA GLY A 70 -8.62 -5.17 -0.99
C GLY A 70 -7.27 -5.49 -1.62
N VAL A 71 -6.42 -4.48 -1.79
CA VAL A 71 -5.05 -4.62 -2.29
C VAL A 71 -4.05 -4.35 -1.18
N ALA A 72 -3.13 -5.28 -0.94
CA ALA A 72 -1.95 -5.07 -0.11
C ALA A 72 -0.77 -4.69 -1.01
N HIS A 73 -0.48 -3.40 -1.11
CA HIS A 73 0.63 -2.89 -1.90
C HIS A 73 1.96 -3.10 -1.17
N CYS A 74 2.90 -3.84 -1.77
CA CYS A 74 4.15 -4.27 -1.15
C CYS A 74 5.38 -3.68 -1.84
N PRO A 75 5.54 -2.34 -1.88
CA PRO A 75 6.48 -1.66 -2.78
C PRO A 75 7.94 -2.05 -2.54
N THR A 76 8.33 -2.30 -1.28
CA THR A 76 9.70 -2.74 -0.96
C THR A 76 10.03 -4.05 -1.66
N ALA A 77 9.14 -5.05 -1.55
CA ALA A 77 9.33 -6.35 -2.18
C ALA A 77 9.31 -6.21 -3.71
N ASN A 78 8.36 -5.46 -4.27
CA ASN A 78 8.22 -5.30 -5.72
C ASN A 78 9.44 -4.66 -6.42
N MET A 79 10.31 -3.99 -5.67
CA MET A 79 11.58 -3.43 -6.16
C MET A 79 12.82 -4.29 -5.87
N THR A 80 12.69 -5.36 -5.07
CA THR A 80 13.83 -6.12 -4.54
C THR A 80 13.79 -7.62 -4.86
N VAL A 81 12.63 -8.16 -5.21
CA VAL A 81 12.49 -9.54 -5.69
C VAL A 81 12.61 -9.63 -7.21
N GLY A 82 12.97 -10.82 -7.72
CA GLY A 82 13.10 -11.06 -9.16
C GLY A 82 11.79 -10.81 -9.93
N GLY A 83 11.89 -10.43 -11.21
CA GLY A 83 10.72 -10.06 -12.03
C GLY A 83 10.84 -8.69 -12.70
N GLY A 84 11.84 -7.89 -12.31
CA GLY A 84 12.08 -6.54 -12.84
C GLY A 84 11.64 -5.47 -11.84
N PHE A 85 11.60 -4.20 -12.28
CA PHE A 85 11.08 -3.12 -11.45
C PHE A 85 9.55 -3.08 -11.56
N MET A 86 8.86 -3.64 -10.57
CA MET A 86 7.41 -3.82 -10.62
C MET A 86 6.71 -2.66 -9.91
N ALA A 87 6.15 -1.73 -10.69
CA ALA A 87 5.43 -0.58 -10.16
C ALA A 87 3.93 -0.79 -10.31
N ALA A 88 3.20 -1.05 -9.21
CA ALA A 88 1.75 -1.23 -9.23
C ALA A 88 1.00 0.09 -9.52
N PRO A 89 -0.14 0.07 -10.24
CA PRO A 89 -0.94 1.25 -10.56
C PRO A 89 -1.82 1.70 -9.37
N VAL A 90 -1.20 1.96 -8.22
CA VAL A 90 -1.89 2.23 -6.95
C VAL A 90 -2.80 3.46 -7.04
N LYS A 91 -2.36 4.52 -7.72
CA LYS A 91 -3.16 5.74 -7.90
C LYS A 91 -4.48 5.43 -8.62
N GLU A 92 -4.46 4.53 -9.59
CA GLU A 92 -5.66 4.09 -10.31
C GLU A 92 -6.59 3.26 -9.42
N PHE A 93 -6.05 2.36 -8.57
CA PHE A 93 -6.86 1.64 -7.58
C PHE A 93 -7.62 2.60 -6.67
N LEU A 94 -6.91 3.60 -6.13
CA LEU A 94 -7.49 4.62 -5.25
C LEU A 94 -8.56 5.46 -5.98
N ARG A 95 -8.32 5.87 -7.23
CA ARG A 95 -9.29 6.60 -8.06
C ARG A 95 -10.58 5.83 -8.28
N ARG A 96 -10.49 4.50 -8.41
CA ARG A 96 -11.64 3.61 -8.56
C ARG A 96 -12.31 3.23 -7.25
N GLY A 97 -11.82 3.72 -6.11
CA GLY A 97 -12.37 3.38 -4.80
C GLY A 97 -12.04 1.96 -4.34
N ILE A 98 -11.02 1.31 -4.92
CA ILE A 98 -10.50 0.04 -4.40
C ILE A 98 -9.75 0.35 -3.11
N ASN A 99 -9.99 -0.44 -2.06
CA ASN A 99 -9.28 -0.30 -0.81
C ASN A 99 -7.83 -0.75 -0.99
N VAL A 100 -6.89 0.13 -0.64
CA VAL A 100 -5.45 -0.17 -0.69
C VAL A 100 -4.84 0.04 0.70
N GLY A 101 -4.07 -0.94 1.14
CA GLY A 101 -3.22 -0.91 2.32
C GLY A 101 -1.76 -1.14 1.94
N LEU A 102 -0.86 -0.94 2.90
CA LEU A 102 0.57 -1.21 2.71
C LEU A 102 0.99 -2.54 3.36
N GLY A 103 1.81 -3.30 2.63
CA GLY A 103 2.47 -4.51 3.10
C GLY A 103 3.99 -4.36 3.10
N THR A 104 4.66 -4.95 4.09
CA THR A 104 6.13 -5.05 4.11
C THR A 104 6.62 -6.22 3.27
N ASP A 105 5.81 -7.28 3.20
CA ASP A 105 6.11 -8.56 2.55
C ASP A 105 7.47 -9.13 2.96
N SER A 106 7.67 -9.29 4.27
CA SER A 106 8.94 -9.72 4.85
C SER A 106 9.47 -11.01 4.20
N GLY A 107 10.72 -10.97 3.75
CA GLY A 107 11.34 -12.04 2.97
C GLY A 107 11.54 -11.58 1.52
N GLY A 108 10.49 -11.12 0.87
CA GLY A 108 10.59 -10.39 -0.40
C GLY A 108 11.13 -8.98 -0.18
N GLY A 109 10.50 -8.24 0.73
CA GLY A 109 10.97 -6.96 1.24
C GLY A 109 11.95 -7.15 2.41
N TYR A 110 13.04 -6.38 2.40
CA TYR A 110 14.08 -6.44 3.44
C TYR A 110 13.73 -5.65 4.72
N SER A 111 12.67 -4.85 4.71
CA SER A 111 12.34 -3.92 5.80
C SER A 111 10.98 -4.25 6.43
N SER A 112 10.95 -4.35 7.77
CA SER A 112 9.71 -4.47 8.54
C SER A 112 9.05 -3.12 8.88
N SER A 113 9.65 -2.00 8.46
CA SER A 113 9.15 -0.66 8.76
C SER A 113 8.05 -0.22 7.80
N MET A 114 6.92 0.24 8.37
CA MET A 114 5.84 0.86 7.59
C MET A 114 6.25 2.23 7.02
N LEU A 115 7.21 2.94 7.63
CA LEU A 115 7.78 4.17 7.07
C LEU A 115 8.50 3.86 5.75
N ASN A 116 9.25 2.76 5.71
CA ASN A 116 9.89 2.33 4.46
C ASN A 116 8.86 1.90 3.41
N ALA A 117 7.78 1.21 3.80
CA ALA A 117 6.69 0.91 2.88
C ALA A 117 6.05 2.19 2.29
N MET A 118 5.78 3.21 3.11
CA MET A 118 5.27 4.51 2.63
C MET A 118 6.24 5.21 1.68
N ARG A 119 7.53 5.31 2.03
CA ARG A 119 8.58 5.91 1.18
C ARG A 119 8.69 5.20 -0.16
N HIS A 120 8.71 3.88 -0.13
CA HIS A 120 8.81 3.08 -1.33
C HIS A 120 7.54 3.20 -2.18
N ALA A 121 6.35 3.29 -1.58
CA ALA A 121 5.11 3.57 -2.32
C ALA A 121 5.18 4.91 -3.07
N LEU A 122 5.69 5.97 -2.42
CA LEU A 122 5.93 7.26 -3.07
C LEU A 122 6.88 7.07 -4.26
N ILE A 123 8.03 6.44 -4.06
CA ILE A 123 9.03 6.21 -5.12
C ILE A 123 8.46 5.41 -6.29
N THR A 124 7.78 4.28 -6.01
CA THR A 124 7.20 3.43 -7.05
C THR A 124 6.09 4.13 -7.82
N SER A 125 5.37 5.07 -7.18
CA SER A 125 4.34 5.87 -7.85
C SER A 125 4.93 6.84 -8.90
N TYR A 126 6.06 7.47 -8.60
CA TYR A 126 6.81 8.28 -9.57
C TYR A 126 7.43 7.41 -10.66
N ALA A 127 7.97 6.24 -10.30
CA ALA A 127 8.52 5.31 -11.27
C ALA A 127 7.44 4.78 -12.23
N ARG A 128 6.21 4.53 -11.75
CA ARG A 128 5.07 4.15 -12.59
C ARG A 128 4.80 5.22 -13.65
N ASP A 129 4.75 6.49 -13.25
CA ASP A 129 4.51 7.63 -14.15
C ASP A 129 5.59 7.69 -15.26
N ALA A 130 6.84 7.39 -14.92
CA ALA A 130 7.96 7.37 -15.85
C ALA A 130 7.98 6.15 -16.78
N LEU A 131 7.61 4.97 -16.28
CA LEU A 131 7.66 3.69 -17.02
C LEU A 131 6.45 3.49 -17.94
N TYR A 132 5.28 4.01 -17.55
CA TYR A 132 4.03 3.82 -18.27
C TYR A 132 3.35 5.15 -18.61
N PRO A 133 4.03 6.06 -19.34
CA PRO A 133 3.42 7.34 -19.70
C PRO A 133 2.19 7.08 -20.58
N THR A 134 1.03 7.61 -20.17
CA THR A 134 -0.15 7.66 -21.01
C THR A 134 0.12 8.44 -22.30
N PHE A 135 -0.63 8.16 -23.37
CA PHE A 135 -0.51 8.87 -24.64
C PHE A 135 -0.66 10.41 -24.50
N GLU A 136 -1.45 10.88 -23.52
CA GLU A 136 -1.57 12.30 -23.19
C GLU A 136 -0.31 12.87 -22.51
N GLN A 137 0.35 12.09 -21.65
CA GLN A 137 1.57 12.51 -20.94
C GLN A 137 2.75 12.68 -21.89
N ALA A 138 2.90 11.81 -22.89
CA ALA A 138 3.94 11.95 -23.91
C ALA A 138 3.85 13.27 -24.70
N LYS A 139 2.67 13.93 -24.71
CA LYS A 139 2.46 15.26 -25.31
C LYS A 139 2.73 16.42 -24.34
N GLU A 140 2.43 16.29 -23.05
CA GLU A 140 2.62 17.35 -22.04
C GLU A 140 4.05 17.44 -21.49
N THR A 141 4.81 16.35 -21.51
CA THR A 141 6.19 16.27 -20.98
C THR A 141 7.21 17.16 -21.71
N SER A 142 6.84 17.79 -22.83
CA SER A 142 7.72 18.70 -23.57
C SER A 142 7.50 20.20 -23.29
N VAL A 143 6.49 20.60 -22.47
CA VAL A 143 6.07 22.02 -22.43
C VAL A 143 5.87 22.65 -21.04
N SER A 144 5.78 21.91 -19.93
CA SER A 144 5.51 22.56 -18.63
C SER A 144 6.49 22.17 -17.52
N GLY A 145 7.35 23.13 -17.15
CA GLY A 145 8.37 23.02 -16.10
C GLY A 145 7.85 23.14 -14.66
N ASP A 146 6.57 22.88 -14.41
CA ASP A 146 6.01 22.89 -13.05
C ASP A 146 4.78 21.97 -12.91
N LYS A 147 5.03 20.68 -12.66
CA LYS A 147 4.09 19.74 -12.03
C LYS A 147 4.90 18.77 -11.19
N ARG A 148 5.28 19.17 -9.96
CA ARG A 148 5.82 18.22 -8.96
C ARG A 148 4.69 17.26 -8.56
N GLY A 149 4.47 16.24 -9.38
CA GLY A 149 3.38 15.28 -9.22
C GLY A 149 2.93 14.78 -10.58
N GLY A 150 3.51 13.67 -11.04
CA GLY A 150 2.99 12.91 -12.16
C GLY A 150 1.54 12.49 -11.92
N LYS A 151 0.79 12.11 -12.97
CA LYS A 151 -0.61 11.66 -12.76
C LYS A 151 -0.64 10.46 -11.82
N GLU A 152 0.40 9.62 -11.84
CA GLU A 152 0.48 8.43 -10.98
C GLU A 152 1.13 8.68 -9.62
N ALA A 153 1.58 9.91 -9.33
CA ALA A 153 2.23 10.22 -8.06
C ALA A 153 1.25 10.16 -6.87
N LEU A 154 1.65 9.42 -5.83
CA LEU A 154 0.97 9.39 -4.55
C LEU A 154 1.38 10.58 -3.68
N SER A 155 0.44 11.10 -2.91
CA SER A 155 0.70 12.11 -1.89
C SER A 155 1.11 11.48 -0.56
N LEU A 156 1.63 12.30 0.36
CA LEU A 156 1.97 11.86 1.72
C LEU A 156 0.72 11.44 2.50
N GLU A 157 -0.39 12.16 2.32
CA GLU A 157 -1.69 11.84 2.92
C GLU A 157 -2.22 10.50 2.40
N GLU A 158 -2.06 10.21 1.11
CA GLU A 158 -2.49 8.94 0.51
C GLU A 158 -1.68 7.76 1.07
N VAL A 159 -0.35 7.86 1.16
CA VAL A 159 0.45 6.76 1.72
C VAL A 159 0.24 6.61 3.23
N PHE A 160 0.00 7.71 3.96
CA PHE A 160 -0.36 7.65 5.37
C PHE A 160 -1.74 7.04 5.60
N TYR A 161 -2.72 7.38 4.76
CA TYR A 161 -4.03 6.74 4.75
C TYR A 161 -3.90 5.24 4.49
N MET A 162 -3.15 4.83 3.47
CA MET A 162 -2.91 3.41 3.18
C MET A 162 -2.20 2.67 4.33
N ALA A 163 -1.31 3.34 5.06
CA ALA A 163 -0.64 2.79 6.25
C ALA A 163 -1.56 2.65 7.48
N THR A 164 -2.72 3.32 7.48
CA THR A 164 -3.63 3.41 8.62
C THR A 164 -5.05 2.95 8.25
N GLN A 165 -5.95 3.89 7.96
CA GLN A 165 -7.37 3.60 7.67
C GLN A 165 -7.56 2.73 6.41
N GLY A 166 -6.76 2.96 5.36
CA GLY A 166 -6.77 2.14 4.15
C GLY A 166 -6.41 0.69 4.43
N GLY A 167 -5.36 0.45 5.22
CA GLY A 167 -4.98 -0.87 5.70
C GLY A 167 -6.09 -1.54 6.53
N ALA A 168 -6.72 -0.80 7.45
CA ALA A 168 -7.85 -1.28 8.25
C ALA A 168 -9.04 -1.75 7.37
N LYS A 169 -9.35 -1.00 6.31
CA LYS A 169 -10.39 -1.38 5.33
C LYS A 169 -10.03 -2.65 4.56
N VAL A 170 -8.77 -2.78 4.13
CA VAL A 170 -8.31 -3.98 3.41
C VAL A 170 -8.47 -5.25 4.25
N VAL A 171 -8.19 -5.18 5.55
CA VAL A 171 -8.33 -6.34 6.45
C VAL A 171 -9.72 -6.48 7.06
N GLY A 172 -10.67 -5.60 6.71
CA GLY A 172 -12.06 -5.63 7.21
C GLY A 172 -12.17 -5.34 8.71
N LEU A 173 -11.33 -4.44 9.22
CA LEU A 173 -11.30 -4.00 10.63
C LEU A 173 -11.48 -2.48 10.77
N ASP A 174 -11.93 -1.78 9.73
CA ASP A 174 -12.22 -0.34 9.77
C ASP A 174 -13.43 0.02 10.65
N ASP A 175 -14.18 -0.98 11.12
CA ASP A 175 -15.15 -0.84 12.20
C ASP A 175 -14.48 -0.73 13.60
N LYS A 176 -13.19 -1.07 13.72
CA LYS A 176 -12.48 -1.15 15.00
C LYS A 176 -11.23 -0.27 15.08
N ILE A 177 -10.45 -0.17 14.02
CA ILE A 177 -9.13 0.49 14.02
C ILE A 177 -8.94 1.40 12.79
N GLY A 178 -7.81 2.09 12.74
CA GLY A 178 -7.38 2.89 11.59
C GLY A 178 -7.62 4.40 11.72
N GLU A 179 -8.40 4.83 12.72
CA GLU A 179 -8.62 6.24 13.04
C GLU A 179 -8.90 6.44 14.53
N PHE A 180 -8.74 7.69 15.01
CA PHE A 180 -9.17 8.07 16.36
C PHE A 180 -10.62 8.55 16.33
N ALA A 181 -11.54 7.64 16.63
CA ALA A 181 -12.96 7.94 16.76
C ALA A 181 -13.58 7.21 17.98
N LEU A 182 -14.70 7.73 18.47
CA LEU A 182 -15.43 7.08 19.57
C LEU A 182 -15.88 5.68 19.15
N GLY A 183 -15.67 4.70 20.03
CA GLY A 183 -15.99 3.29 19.77
C GLY A 183 -14.89 2.48 19.07
N ARG A 184 -13.80 3.12 18.62
CA ARG A 184 -12.63 2.43 18.06
C ARG A 184 -11.70 1.90 19.17
N GLU A 185 -10.96 0.84 18.86
CA GLU A 185 -9.86 0.37 19.71
C GLU A 185 -8.69 1.36 19.66
N PHE A 186 -8.04 1.58 20.80
CA PHE A 186 -6.90 2.50 20.90
C PHE A 186 -5.59 1.78 20.53
N ASP A 187 -5.35 1.66 19.23
CA ASP A 187 -4.08 1.25 18.65
C ASP A 187 -3.35 2.49 18.15
N ALA A 188 -2.24 2.85 18.80
CA ALA A 188 -1.61 4.17 18.59
C ALA A 188 -0.09 4.12 18.73
N LEU A 189 0.57 5.03 18.03
CA LEU A 189 1.99 5.31 18.17
C LEU A 189 2.16 6.70 18.77
N VAL A 190 3.03 6.82 19.78
CA VAL A 190 3.53 8.11 20.25
C VAL A 190 4.84 8.37 19.55
N ILE A 191 4.91 9.48 18.82
CA ILE A 191 6.07 9.85 18.01
C ILE A 191 6.76 11.06 18.66
N ASP A 192 8.06 10.93 18.95
CA ASP A 192 8.89 12.06 19.35
C ASP A 192 9.92 12.38 18.25
N LEU A 193 9.82 13.59 17.72
CA LEU A 193 10.69 14.12 16.68
C LEU A 193 11.73 15.12 17.23
N ARG A 194 11.61 15.53 18.51
CA ARG A 194 12.46 16.58 19.11
C ARG A 194 13.76 16.03 19.66
N ASP A 195 13.72 14.79 20.10
CA ASP A 195 14.88 14.09 20.62
C ASP A 195 15.78 13.65 19.45
N GLN A 196 16.95 14.29 19.32
CA GLN A 196 17.99 13.92 18.36
C GLN A 196 18.66 12.62 18.83
N ARG A 197 17.92 11.51 18.68
CA ARG A 197 18.39 10.18 19.01
C ARG A 197 19.53 9.81 18.07
N SER A 198 20.59 9.19 18.61
CA SER A 198 21.85 8.92 17.90
C SER A 198 21.63 8.41 16.48
N GLY A 199 21.95 9.24 15.48
CA GLY A 199 21.96 8.89 14.07
C GLY A 199 20.63 9.04 13.31
N VAL A 200 19.55 9.55 13.93
CA VAL A 200 18.35 10.02 13.21
C VAL A 200 18.31 11.52 13.29
N ASN A 201 18.14 12.19 12.14
CA ASN A 201 17.89 13.62 12.11
C ASN A 201 16.54 13.85 11.43
N VAL A 202 15.53 14.17 12.24
CA VAL A 202 14.29 14.76 11.75
C VAL A 202 14.40 16.26 11.98
N PRO A 203 14.73 17.06 10.95
CA PRO A 203 14.97 18.49 11.15
C PRO A 203 13.66 19.19 11.49
N LEU A 204 13.47 19.57 12.75
CA LEU A 204 12.28 20.33 13.18
C LEU A 204 12.59 21.83 13.17
N ASP A 205 11.64 22.60 12.65
CA ASP A 205 11.64 24.06 12.73
C ASP A 205 10.59 24.49 13.77
N GLU A 206 10.79 25.63 14.45
CA GLU A 206 9.91 26.09 15.54
C GLU A 206 8.44 26.23 15.11
N ASP A 207 8.20 26.58 13.84
CA ASP A 207 6.88 26.83 13.27
C ASP A 207 6.30 25.64 12.46
N ASP A 208 6.87 24.43 12.62
CA ASP A 208 6.37 23.24 11.91
C ASP A 208 4.93 22.90 12.32
N SER A 209 4.02 22.97 11.34
CA SER A 209 2.66 22.44 11.49
C SER A 209 2.63 20.91 11.65
N THR A 210 1.55 20.36 12.19
CA THR A 210 1.38 18.90 12.31
C THR A 210 1.54 18.14 10.98
N PRO A 211 0.96 18.58 9.85
CA PRO A 211 1.22 17.93 8.55
C PRO A 211 2.70 17.97 8.15
N ARG A 212 3.41 19.08 8.42
CA ARG A 212 4.85 19.20 8.15
C ARG A 212 5.67 18.26 9.04
N MET A 213 5.32 18.12 10.31
CA MET A 213 5.93 17.14 11.20
C MET A 213 5.70 15.70 10.72
N LEU A 214 4.48 15.38 10.26
CA LEU A 214 4.17 14.07 9.70
C LEU A 214 4.99 13.78 8.42
N GLU A 215 5.09 14.75 7.52
CA GLU A 215 5.96 14.67 6.34
C GLU A 215 7.41 14.37 6.75
N LYS A 216 7.97 15.15 7.68
CA LYS A 216 9.34 14.98 8.17
C LYS A 216 9.53 13.60 8.81
N PHE A 217 8.57 13.12 9.60
CA PHE A 217 8.58 11.77 10.16
C PHE A 217 8.56 10.69 9.07
N ILE A 218 7.62 10.77 8.12
CA ILE A 218 7.52 9.82 7.01
C ILE A 218 8.79 9.84 6.16
N MET A 219 9.41 10.98 5.91
CA MET A 219 10.56 11.08 5.00
C MET A 219 11.91 10.79 5.67
N THR A 220 12.08 11.16 6.93
CA THR A 220 13.40 11.15 7.59
C THR A 220 13.46 10.41 8.93
N GLY A 221 12.30 10.13 9.54
CA GLY A 221 12.25 9.40 10.82
C GLY A 221 12.44 7.90 10.68
N ASP A 222 12.50 7.18 11.80
CA ASP A 222 12.45 5.73 11.82
C ASP A 222 11.84 5.20 13.13
N ASP A 223 12.06 3.91 13.41
CA ASP A 223 11.59 3.24 14.62
C ASP A 223 12.06 3.95 15.90
N ARG A 224 13.21 4.63 15.88
CA ARG A 224 13.72 5.36 17.05
C ARG A 224 12.85 6.56 17.40
N ASN A 225 12.06 7.10 16.47
CA ASN A 225 11.10 8.17 16.78
C ASN A 225 9.80 7.65 17.41
N ILE A 226 9.51 6.34 17.32
CA ILE A 226 8.33 5.72 17.91
C ILE A 226 8.66 5.41 19.37
N VAL A 227 8.24 6.30 20.29
CA VAL A 227 8.64 6.21 21.70
C VAL A 227 7.70 5.38 22.54
N GLN A 228 6.43 5.26 22.13
CA GLN A 228 5.46 4.36 22.76
C GLN A 228 4.55 3.72 21.71
N VAL A 229 4.13 2.48 21.98
CA VAL A 229 3.14 1.75 21.18
C VAL A 229 2.02 1.28 22.10
N TYR A 230 0.79 1.62 21.73
CA TYR A 230 -0.42 1.15 22.39
C TYR A 230 -1.16 0.16 21.51
N VAL A 231 -1.66 -0.91 22.12
CA VAL A 231 -2.55 -1.89 21.49
C VAL A 231 -3.75 -2.09 22.41
N LYS A 232 -4.95 -1.79 21.91
CA LYS A 232 -6.23 -1.80 22.65
C LYS A 232 -6.15 -1.04 23.97
N GLY A 233 -5.51 0.14 23.95
CA GLY A 233 -5.33 0.99 25.13
C GLY A 233 -4.21 0.55 26.08
N ARG A 234 -3.49 -0.54 25.80
CA ARG A 234 -2.39 -1.02 26.63
C ARG A 234 -1.05 -0.63 26.04
N LEU A 235 -0.19 -0.03 26.86
CA LEU A 235 1.20 0.21 26.49
C LEU A 235 1.92 -1.15 26.32
N VAL A 236 2.42 -1.42 25.11
CA VAL A 236 3.14 -2.66 24.78
C VAL A 236 4.62 -2.43 24.45
N HIS A 237 5.02 -1.18 24.22
CA HIS A 237 6.40 -0.77 23.99
C HIS A 237 6.59 0.68 24.45
N GLY A 238 7.76 1.02 24.97
CA GLY A 238 8.08 2.32 25.56
C GLY A 238 7.89 2.36 27.07
N GLU A 239 8.32 3.47 27.67
CA GLU A 239 8.13 3.82 29.10
C GLU A 239 7.27 5.07 29.24
#